data_AF-A0A437RF14-F1
#
_entry.id   AF-A0A437RF14-F1
#
_cell.length_a   1.000
_cell.length_b   1.000
_cell.length_c   1.000
_cell.angle_alpha   90.00
_cell.angle_beta   90.00
_cell.angle_gamma   90.00
#
_symmetry.space_group_name_H-M   'P 1'
#
loop_
_entity.id
_entity.type
_entity.pdbx_description
1 polymer ?
#
loop_
_entity_poly.entity_id
_entity_poly.type
_entity_poly.pdbx_seq_one_letter_code
_entity_poly.pdbx_strand_id
1 'polypeptide(L)'
;MSNPIPPPPPSPPPAQPRNPLHGKSLEALLTELVAHYGWDGLAQRVALRCFSNEPSVGSSLKVLRKTPWAREKVESLYLFMLRERLRGARREGLPRAGS
;
A
#
# COMPACT_ATOMS: atom_id res chain seq x y z
N MET A 1 -20.10 -2.66 32.54
CA MET A 1 -18.85 -3.06 31.85
C MET A 1 -19.21 -3.43 30.41
N SER A 2 -19.08 -2.50 29.46
CA SER A 2 -19.23 -2.80 28.03
C SER A 2 -18.21 -1.98 27.25
N ASN A 3 -17.41 -2.73 26.50
CA ASN A 3 -16.17 -2.37 25.83
C ASN A 3 -16.36 -1.21 24.82
N PRO A 4 -15.46 -0.21 24.74
CA PRO A 4 -15.56 0.82 23.70
C PRO A 4 -15.32 0.20 22.31
N ILE A 5 -16.24 0.49 21.39
CA ILE A 5 -16.12 0.18 19.96
C ILE A 5 -14.89 0.93 19.42
N PRO A 6 -13.90 0.26 18.78
CA PRO A 6 -12.83 0.96 18.12
C PRO A 6 -13.39 1.76 16.92
N PRO A 7 -12.92 3.00 16.67
CA PRO A 7 -13.38 3.78 15.54
C PRO A 7 -13.04 3.06 14.23
N PRO A 8 -13.91 3.13 13.19
CA PRO A 8 -13.56 2.61 11.88
C PRO A 8 -12.31 3.33 11.35
N PRO A 9 -11.39 2.65 10.63
CA PRO A 9 -10.28 3.33 10.00
C PRO A 9 -10.82 4.39 9.04
N PRO A 10 -10.21 5.58 8.96
CA PRO A 10 -10.68 6.61 8.03
C PRO A 10 -10.61 6.06 6.61
N SER A 11 -11.74 6.08 5.91
CA SER A 11 -11.79 5.83 4.48
C SER A 11 -10.81 6.78 3.79
N PRO A 12 -9.95 6.32 2.85
CA PRO A 12 -9.13 7.25 2.09
C PRO A 12 -10.07 8.21 1.34
N PRO A 13 -9.88 9.53 1.48
CA PRO A 13 -10.75 10.49 0.81
C PRO A 13 -10.58 10.38 -0.71
N PRO A 14 -11.63 10.70 -1.50
CA PRO A 14 -11.51 10.77 -2.95
C PRO A 14 -10.40 11.75 -3.34
N ALA A 15 -9.58 11.30 -4.28
CA ALA A 15 -8.34 11.91 -4.74
C ALA A 15 -8.47 13.43 -4.99
N GLN A 16 -7.76 14.21 -4.18
CA GLN A 16 -7.55 15.65 -4.40
C GLN A 16 -6.47 15.84 -5.49
N PRO A 17 -6.75 16.56 -6.60
CA PRO A 17 -5.92 16.53 -7.81
C PRO A 17 -4.80 17.59 -7.81
N ARG A 18 -4.00 17.69 -6.73
CA ARG A 18 -3.01 18.78 -6.61
C ARG A 18 -1.70 18.45 -5.91
N ASN A 19 -1.07 17.29 -6.17
CA ASN A 19 0.39 17.21 -5.98
C ASN A 19 1.05 16.09 -6.80
N PRO A 20 1.70 16.42 -7.93
CA PRO A 20 2.46 15.46 -8.72
C PRO A 20 3.81 15.16 -8.03
N LEU A 21 3.95 13.96 -7.45
CA LEU A 21 5.24 13.30 -7.19
C LEU A 21 6.28 14.02 -6.31
N HIS A 22 5.91 14.74 -5.25
CA HIS A 22 6.96 15.16 -4.30
C HIS A 22 7.42 13.99 -3.42
N GLY A 23 8.59 13.41 -3.74
CA GLY A 23 9.42 12.61 -2.82
C GLY A 23 8.77 11.37 -2.19
N LYS A 24 8.42 10.36 -2.99
CA LYS A 24 7.84 9.11 -2.46
C LYS A 24 8.79 8.39 -1.51
N SER A 25 8.55 8.58 -0.22
CA SER A 25 9.22 7.87 0.86
C SER A 25 8.64 6.47 1.03
N LEU A 26 9.39 5.58 1.68
CA LEU A 26 8.94 4.24 2.10
C LEU A 26 7.57 4.26 2.80
N GLU A 27 7.30 5.35 3.53
CA GLU A 27 6.03 5.61 4.20
C GLU A 27 4.85 5.72 3.21
N ALA A 28 5.03 6.44 2.11
CA ALA A 28 4.01 6.63 1.09
C ALA A 28 3.76 5.35 0.30
N LEU A 29 4.83 4.61 -0.03
CA LEU A 29 4.73 3.29 -0.67
C LEU A 29 3.92 2.31 0.19
N LEU A 30 4.24 2.26 1.48
CA LEU A 30 3.51 1.42 2.42
C LEU A 30 2.06 1.86 2.58
N THR A 31 1.80 3.16 2.73
CA THR A 31 0.44 3.70 2.89
C THR A 31 -0.44 3.37 1.69
N GLU A 32 0.08 3.49 0.46
CA GLU A 32 -0.62 3.08 -0.76
C GLU A 32 -0.90 1.58 -0.80
N LEU A 33 0.10 0.76 -0.44
CA LEU A 33 -0.07 -0.70 -0.38
C LEU A 33 -1.11 -1.11 0.66
N VAL A 34 -1.12 -0.46 1.83
CA VAL A 34 -2.12 -0.69 2.87
C VAL A 34 -3.50 -0.23 2.39
N ALA A 35 -3.60 0.91 1.72
CA ALA A 35 -4.87 1.40 1.18
C ALA A 35 -5.44 0.45 0.11
N HIS A 36 -4.58 -0.19 -0.68
CA HIS A 36 -4.98 -1.09 -1.76
C HIS A 36 -5.23 -2.54 -1.30
N TYR A 37 -4.36 -3.10 -0.46
CA TYR A 37 -4.42 -4.51 -0.04
C TYR A 37 -4.92 -4.71 1.39
N GLY A 38 -4.94 -3.65 2.20
CA GLY A 38 -5.15 -3.76 3.63
C GLY A 38 -3.94 -4.35 4.37
N TRP A 39 -3.99 -4.26 5.69
CA TRP A 39 -2.97 -4.85 6.57
C TRP A 39 -2.95 -6.37 6.51
N ASP A 40 -4.12 -7.00 6.40
CA ASP A 40 -4.24 -8.46 6.31
C ASP A 40 -3.61 -8.99 5.01
N GLY A 41 -3.92 -8.38 3.86
CA GLY A 41 -3.31 -8.74 2.58
C GLY A 41 -1.80 -8.53 2.56
N LEU A 42 -1.30 -7.49 3.25
CA LEU A 42 0.13 -7.29 3.44
C LEU A 42 0.75 -8.35 4.35
N ALA A 43 0.12 -8.73 5.46
CA ALA A 43 0.61 -9.78 6.36
C ALA A 43 0.67 -11.16 5.68
N GLN A 44 -0.28 -11.45 4.78
CA GLN A 44 -0.30 -12.68 3.98
C GLN A 44 0.85 -12.71 2.95
N ARG A 45 1.16 -11.56 2.33
CA ARG A 45 2.20 -11.48 1.27
C ARG A 45 3.60 -11.25 1.83
N VAL A 46 3.68 -10.54 2.94
CA VAL A 46 4.88 -10.23 3.68
C VAL A 46 4.66 -10.81 5.07
N ALA A 47 5.31 -11.94 5.34
CA ALA A 47 5.21 -12.67 6.61
C ALA A 47 5.85 -11.90 7.78
N LEU A 48 5.33 -10.71 8.05
CA LEU A 48 5.80 -9.76 9.02
C LEU A 48 4.73 -9.58 10.07
N ARG A 49 5.04 -10.06 11.28
CA ARG A 49 4.13 -9.96 12.43
C ARG A 49 3.72 -8.52 12.73
N CYS A 50 4.52 -7.53 12.30
CA CYS A 50 4.20 -6.12 12.47
C CYS A 50 2.85 -5.76 11.84
N PHE A 51 2.51 -6.33 10.69
CA PHE A 51 1.24 -6.04 10.01
C PHE A 51 0.02 -6.67 10.69
N SER A 52 0.19 -7.76 11.44
CA SER A 52 -0.90 -8.42 12.18
C SER A 52 -1.02 -7.96 13.63
N ASN A 53 0.09 -7.58 14.28
CA ASN A 53 0.14 -7.27 15.71
C ASN A 53 0.03 -5.77 16.00
N GLU A 54 0.64 -4.92 15.18
CA GLU A 54 0.57 -3.46 15.30
C GLU A 54 0.44 -2.82 13.91
N PRO A 55 -0.75 -2.92 13.26
CA PRO A 55 -1.00 -2.39 11.93
C PRO A 55 -0.96 -0.85 11.96
N SER A 56 0.24 -0.29 11.88
CA SER A 56 0.50 1.13 11.93
C SER A 56 1.70 1.49 11.08
N VAL A 57 1.57 2.60 10.35
CA VAL A 57 2.58 3.08 9.40
C VAL A 57 3.92 3.36 10.11
N GLY A 58 3.88 4.03 11.27
CA GLY A 58 5.08 4.33 12.06
C GLY A 58 5.78 3.09 12.63
N SER A 59 5.04 2.07 13.09
CA SER A 59 5.63 0.83 13.62
C SER A 59 6.23 0.00 12.48
N SER A 60 5.53 -0.08 11.35
CA SER A 60 6.02 -0.74 10.15
C SER A 60 7.31 -0.12 9.63
N LEU A 61 7.44 1.21 9.61
CA LEU A 61 8.67 1.88 9.23
C LEU A 61 9.86 1.57 10.15
N LYS A 62 9.64 1.52 11.47
CA LYS A 62 10.69 1.11 12.41
C LYS A 62 11.17 -0.30 12.10
N VAL A 63 10.25 -1.20 11.75
CA VAL A 63 10.59 -2.57 11.36
C VAL A 63 11.30 -2.62 10.01
N LEU A 64 10.84 -1.85 9.02
CA LEU A 64 11.50 -1.73 7.70
C LEU A 64 12.94 -1.21 7.82
N ARG A 65 13.23 -0.36 8.81
CA ARG A 65 14.58 0.10 9.14
C ARG A 65 15.42 -0.96 9.85
N LYS A 66 14.81 -1.80 10.68
CA LYS A 66 15.47 -2.91 11.41
C LYS A 66 15.65 -4.17 10.56
N THR A 67 14.85 -4.33 9.51
CA THR A 67 14.69 -5.56 8.75
C THR A 67 14.83 -5.25 7.25
N PRO A 68 16.04 -5.31 6.68
CA PRO A 68 16.28 -4.83 5.31
C PRO A 68 15.49 -5.61 4.25
N TRP A 69 15.33 -6.93 4.39
CA TRP A 69 14.54 -7.74 3.45
C TRP A 69 13.05 -7.35 3.43
N ALA A 70 12.52 -6.80 4.53
CA ALA A 70 11.15 -6.31 4.62
C ALA A 70 10.93 -5.15 3.66
N ARG A 71 11.90 -4.23 3.64
CA ARG A 71 11.90 -3.08 2.75
C ARG A 71 11.88 -3.52 1.30
N GLU A 72 12.77 -4.44 0.93
CA GLU A 72 12.82 -4.99 -0.43
C GLU A 72 11.50 -5.67 -0.82
N LYS A 73 10.82 -6.33 0.13
CA LYS A 73 9.50 -6.92 -0.11
C LYS A 73 8.41 -5.89 -0.35
N VAL A 74 8.35 -4.83 0.44
CA VAL A 74 7.39 -3.73 0.24
C VAL A 74 7.62 -3.06 -1.12
N GLU A 75 8.88 -2.78 -1.48
CA GLU A 75 9.23 -2.23 -2.80
C GLU A 75 8.83 -3.17 -3.94
N SER A 76 9.13 -4.47 -3.82
CA SER A 76 8.73 -5.48 -4.82
C SER A 76 7.21 -5.57 -4.99
N LEU A 77 6.46 -5.49 -3.88
CA LEU A 77 4.99 -5.49 -3.90
C LEU A 77 4.42 -4.28 -4.59
N TYR A 78 4.98 -3.10 -4.32
CA TYR A 78 4.58 -1.88 -4.97
C TYR A 78 4.85 -1.92 -6.48
N LEU A 79 6.00 -2.45 -6.90
CA LEU A 79 6.31 -2.67 -8.32
C LEU A 79 5.34 -3.65 -8.98
N PHE A 80 4.95 -4.73 -8.29
CA PHE A 80 3.96 -5.67 -8.78
C PHE A 80 2.59 -4.99 -8.98
N MET A 81 2.12 -4.23 -7.98
CA MET A 81 0.90 -3.44 -8.09
C MET A 81 0.96 -2.45 -9.25
N LEU A 82 2.09 -1.76 -9.44
CA LEU A 82 2.28 -0.80 -10.52
C LEU A 82 2.23 -1.49 -11.90
N ARG A 83 2.86 -2.66 -12.05
CA ARG A 83 2.78 -3.45 -13.28
C ARG A 83 1.35 -3.89 -13.59
N GLU A 84 0.60 -4.32 -12.58
CA GLU A 84 -0.80 -4.69 -12.75
C GLU A 84 -1.66 -3.47 -13.13
N ARG A 85 -1.44 -2.33 -12.47
CA ARG A 85 -2.11 -1.07 -12.81
C ARG A 85 -1.80 -0.62 -14.23
N LEU A 86 -0.55 -0.72 -14.68
CA LEU A 86 -0.15 -0.40 -16.06
C LEU A 86 -0.80 -1.35 -17.08
N ARG A 87 -0.89 -2.64 -16.75
CA ARG A 87 -1.58 -3.63 -17.60
C ARG A 87 -3.09 -3.36 -17.68
N GLY A 88 -3.72 -3.00 -16.56
CA GLY A 88 -5.13 -2.60 -16.51
C GLY A 88 -5.40 -1.31 -17.27
N ALA A 89 -4.56 -0.29 -17.09
CA ALA A 89 -4.69 1.00 -17.78
C ALA A 89 -4.56 0.89 -19.30
N ARG A 90 -3.70 -0.02 -19.82
CA ARG A 90 -3.62 -0.28 -21.28
C ARG A 90 -4.92 -0.86 -21.85
N ARG A 91 -5.75 -1.52 -21.03
CA ARG A 91 -7.04 -2.06 -21.47
C ARG A 91 -8.16 -1.02 -21.49
N GLU A 92 -8.04 0.05 -20.71
CA GLU A 92 -9.09 1.07 -20.51
C GLU A 92 -8.96 2.29 -21.45
N GLY A 93 -7.97 2.37 -22.36
CA GLY A 93 -7.72 3.64 -23.06
C GLY A 93 -6.87 3.65 -24.32
N LEU A 94 -6.94 2.63 -25.18
CA LEU A 94 -6.44 2.77 -26.55
C LEU A 94 -7.55 2.43 -27.56
N PRO A 95 -8.09 3.41 -28.34
CA PRO A 95 -8.89 3.07 -29.50
C PRO A 95 -8.01 2.23 -30.42
N ARG A 96 -8.52 1.06 -30.79
CA ARG A 96 -7.88 0.11 -31.70
C ARG A 96 -7.36 0.85 -32.93
N ALA A 97 -6.05 0.97 -33.06
CA ALA A 97 -5.39 1.29 -34.31
C ALA A 97 -4.84 -0.02 -34.90
N GLY A 98 -5.45 -0.47 -36.00
CA GLY A 98 -5.04 -1.61 -36.84
C GLY A 98 -5.54 -2.97 -36.34
N SER A 99 -6.22 -3.80 -37.13
CA SER A 99 -6.47 -3.86 -38.57
C SER A 99 -7.92 -4.29 -38.85
#